data_AF-A0A091UZT8-F1
#
_entry.id   AF-A0A091UZT8-F1
#
_cell.length_a   1.000
_cell.length_b   1.000
_cell.length_c   1.000
_cell.angle_alpha   90.00
_cell.angle_beta   90.00
_cell.angle_gamma   90.00
#
_symmetry.space_group_name_H-M   'P 1'
#
loop_
_entity.id
_entity.type
_entity.pdbx_description
1 polymer ?
#
loop_
_entity_poly.entity_id
_entity_poly.type
_entity_poly.pdbx_seq_one_letter_code
_entity_poly.pdbx_strand_id
1 'polypeptide(L)'
;RLARGWARLRQYQEAAGSELLRTNDELAQLRAQLEATRCDALQAESQWAHIQSTATQKTLLLGRIKLAVLNLFQLTTARLSVPAKVAPEDTEAQLDTV
;
A
#
# COMPACT_ATOMS: atom_id res chain seq x y z
N ARG A 1 -38.01 -57.23 -4.58
CA ARG A 1 -38.12 -55.80 -4.99
C ARG A 1 -37.49 -54.86 -3.96
N LEU A 2 -37.76 -55.03 -2.65
CA LEU A 2 -37.20 -54.20 -1.56
C LEU A 2 -35.67 -54.16 -1.50
N ALA A 3 -34.98 -55.31 -1.57
CA ALA A 3 -33.51 -55.36 -1.51
C ALA A 3 -32.81 -54.51 -2.59
N ARG A 4 -33.37 -54.44 -3.80
CA ARG A 4 -32.84 -53.59 -4.89
C ARG A 4 -33.08 -52.10 -4.63
N GLY A 5 -34.17 -51.74 -3.95
CA GLY A 5 -34.46 -50.37 -3.53
C GLY A 5 -33.46 -49.87 -2.48
N TRP A 6 -33.19 -50.69 -1.46
CA TRP A 6 -32.20 -50.39 -0.42
C TRP A 6 -30.78 -50.25 -0.99
N ALA A 7 -30.39 -51.12 -1.92
CA ALA A 7 -29.10 -51.03 -2.60
C ALA A 7 -28.93 -49.71 -3.38
N ARG A 8 -29.97 -49.28 -4.10
CA ARG A 8 -29.96 -48.00 -4.84
C ARG A 8 -29.92 -46.79 -3.91
N LEU A 9 -30.67 -46.81 -2.81
CA LEU A 9 -30.64 -45.74 -1.82
C LEU A 9 -29.25 -45.60 -1.19
N ARG A 10 -28.62 -46.73 -0.84
CA ARG A 10 -27.27 -46.75 -0.29
C ARG A 10 -26.24 -46.19 -1.27
N GLN A 11 -26.29 -46.61 -2.54
CA GLN A 11 -25.40 -46.07 -3.58
C GLN A 11 -25.59 -44.56 -3.77
N TYR A 12 -26.84 -44.07 -3.75
CA TYR A 12 -27.11 -42.65 -3.84
C TYR A 12 -26.55 -41.88 -2.63
N GLN A 13 -26.72 -42.41 -1.42
CA GLN A 13 -26.18 -41.79 -0.19
C GLN A 13 -24.65 -41.76 -0.20
N GLU A 14 -23.99 -42.83 -0.65
CA GLU A 14 -22.53 -42.90 -0.77
C GLU A 14 -22.01 -41.91 -1.83
N ALA A 15 -22.69 -41.81 -2.98
CA ALA A 15 -22.33 -40.86 -4.04
C ALA A 15 -22.51 -39.40 -3.58
N ALA A 16 -23.65 -39.07 -2.97
CA ALA A 16 -23.92 -37.73 -2.45
C ALA A 16 -22.96 -37.35 -1.32
N GLY A 17 -22.62 -38.29 -0.42
CA GLY A 17 -21.63 -38.07 0.63
C GLY A 17 -20.24 -37.81 0.07
N SER A 18 -19.84 -38.56 -0.96
CA SER A 18 -18.54 -38.36 -1.63
C SER A 18 -18.47 -37.00 -2.33
N GLU A 19 -19.55 -36.56 -2.96
CA GLU A 19 -19.62 -35.24 -3.60
C GLU A 19 -19.60 -34.10 -2.58
N LEU A 20 -20.29 -34.26 -1.44
CA LEU A 20 -20.23 -33.29 -0.34
C LEU A 20 -18.82 -33.16 0.24
N LEU A 21 -18.10 -34.26 0.40
CA LEU A 21 -16.72 -34.23 0.88
C LEU A 21 -15.81 -33.51 -0.13
N ARG A 22 -15.89 -33.88 -1.42
CA ARG A 22 -15.10 -33.24 -2.47
C ARG A 22 -15.34 -31.73 -2.53
N THR A 23 -16.60 -31.30 -2.47
CA THR A 23 -16.95 -29.87 -2.50
C THR A 23 -16.49 -29.13 -1.25
N ASN A 24 -16.51 -29.78 -0.08
CA ASN A 24 -15.96 -29.20 1.14
C ASN A 24 -14.44 -29.00 1.04
N ASP A 25 -13.71 -30.01 0.55
CA ASP A 25 -12.27 -29.94 0.36
C ASP A 25 -11.88 -28.82 -0.62
N GLU A 26 -12.59 -28.69 -1.74
CA GLU A 26 -12.39 -27.61 -2.71
C GLU A 26 -12.65 -26.24 -2.08
N LEU A 27 -13.72 -26.11 -1.30
CA LEU A 27 -14.05 -24.89 -0.60
C LEU A 27 -13.01 -24.54 0.48
N ALA A 28 -12.47 -25.52 1.18
CA ALA A 28 -11.38 -25.32 2.15
C ALA A 28 -10.10 -24.83 1.45
N GLN A 29 -9.75 -25.42 0.30
CA GLN A 29 -8.59 -25.00 -0.49
C GLN A 29 -8.74 -23.57 -1.00
N LEU A 30 -9.91 -23.21 -1.56
CA LEU A 30 -10.18 -21.86 -2.05
C LEU A 30 -10.12 -20.83 -0.93
N ARG A 31 -10.64 -21.16 0.27
CA ARG A 31 -10.52 -20.30 1.45
C ARG A 31 -9.07 -20.09 1.86
N ALA A 32 -8.27 -21.15 1.90
CA ALA A 32 -6.86 -21.04 2.25
C ALA A 32 -6.09 -20.14 1.26
N GLN A 33 -6.36 -20.28 -0.05
CA GLN A 33 -5.76 -19.43 -1.09
C GLN A 33 -6.20 -17.96 -0.96
N LEU A 34 -7.49 -17.73 -0.67
CA LEU A 34 -8.01 -16.38 -0.46
C LEU A 34 -7.34 -15.71 0.74
N GLU A 35 -7.22 -16.41 1.87
CA GLU A 35 -6.59 -15.86 3.07
C GLU A 35 -5.08 -15.60 2.85
N ALA A 36 -4.37 -16.50 2.18
CA ALA A 36 -2.96 -16.26 1.81
C ALA A 36 -2.81 -14.99 0.95
N THR A 37 -3.63 -14.85 -0.10
CA THR A 37 -3.61 -13.69 -0.98
C THR A 37 -3.96 -12.39 -0.23
N ARG A 38 -4.89 -12.45 0.72
CA ARG A 38 -5.25 -11.32 1.59
C ARG A 38 -4.10 -10.92 2.51
N CYS A 39 -3.40 -11.88 3.10
CA CYS A 39 -2.22 -11.60 3.92
C CYS A 39 -1.15 -10.88 3.11
N ASP A 40 -0.86 -11.34 1.89
CA ASP A 40 0.11 -10.70 1.01
C ASP A 40 -0.30 -9.27 0.64
N ALA A 41 -1.59 -9.07 0.32
CA ALA A 41 -2.13 -7.75 0.02
C ALA A 41 -2.00 -6.79 1.22
N LEU A 42 -2.35 -7.23 2.43
CA LEU A 42 -2.22 -6.44 3.65
C LEU A 42 -0.77 -6.06 3.95
N GLN A 43 0.17 -6.98 3.70
CA GLN A 43 1.60 -6.69 3.87
C GLN A 43 2.07 -5.61 2.87
N ALA A 44 1.66 -5.72 1.60
CA ALA A 44 1.98 -4.72 0.59
C ALA A 44 1.34 -3.35 0.90
N GLU A 45 0.09 -3.32 1.34
CA GLU A 45 -0.60 -2.10 1.78
C GLU A 45 0.11 -1.43 2.96
N SER A 46 0.56 -2.22 3.94
CA SER A 46 1.32 -1.70 5.08
C SER A 46 2.66 -1.08 4.65
N GLN A 47 3.40 -1.75 3.76
CA GLN A 47 4.65 -1.22 3.21
C GLN A 47 4.40 0.07 2.41
N TRP A 48 3.36 0.10 1.59
CA TRP A 48 2.98 1.26 0.82
C TRP A 48 2.60 2.46 1.72
N ALA A 49 1.80 2.23 2.76
CA ALA A 49 1.45 3.26 3.74
C ALA A 49 2.70 3.83 4.45
N HIS A 50 3.67 2.98 4.78
CA HIS A 50 4.93 3.42 5.37
C HIS A 50 5.76 4.29 4.42
N ILE A 51 5.85 3.91 3.14
CA ILE A 51 6.52 4.70 2.10
C ILE A 51 5.83 6.06 1.94
N GLN A 52 4.50 6.09 1.85
CA GLN A 52 3.74 7.33 1.72
C GLN A 52 3.90 8.26 2.93
N SER A 53 3.86 7.70 4.15
CA SER A 53 4.10 8.47 5.37
C SER A 53 5.49 9.10 5.38
N THR A 54 6.52 8.31 5.05
CA THR A 54 7.90 8.80 4.95
C THR A 54 8.07 9.86 3.87
N ALA A 55 7.47 9.65 2.69
CA ALA A 55 7.51 10.63 1.60
C ALA A 55 6.83 11.94 1.99
N THR A 56 5.68 11.87 2.68
CA THR A 56 4.96 13.04 3.18
C THR A 56 5.81 13.83 4.18
N GLN A 57 6.44 13.14 5.14
CA GLN A 57 7.33 13.77 6.12
C GLN A 57 8.54 14.44 5.47
N LYS A 58 9.21 13.74 4.54
CA LYS A 58 10.36 14.29 3.80
C LYS A 58 9.98 15.48 2.93
N THR A 59 8.83 15.42 2.27
CA THR A 59 8.32 16.53 1.44
C THR A 59 8.01 17.75 2.30
N LEU A 60 7.40 17.57 3.47
CA LEU A 60 7.16 18.68 4.40
C LEU A 60 8.46 19.29 4.91
N LEU A 61 9.43 18.45 5.30
CA LEU A 61 10.74 18.92 5.75
C LEU A 61 11.47 19.70 4.65
N LEU A 62 11.47 19.19 3.42
CA LEU A 62 12.06 19.88 2.27
C LEU A 62 11.38 21.24 2.05
N GLY A 63 10.04 21.30 2.09
CA GLY A 63 9.30 22.55 1.98
C GLY A 63 9.69 23.58 3.06
N ARG A 64 9.87 23.12 4.31
CA ARG A 64 10.34 23.98 5.41
C ARG A 64 11.75 24.49 5.19
N ILE A 65 12.67 23.65 4.72
CA ILE A 65 14.04 24.05 4.39
C ILE A 65 14.02 25.11 3.28
N LYS A 66 13.28 24.88 2.19
CA LYS A 66 13.16 25.84 1.08
C LYS A 66 12.64 27.20 1.55
N LEU A 67 11.60 27.21 2.39
CA LEU A 67 11.06 28.45 2.97
C LEU A 67 12.06 29.16 3.89
N ALA A 68 12.77 28.42 4.73
CA ALA A 68 13.78 28.99 5.61
C ALA A 68 14.94 29.62 4.82
N VAL A 69 15.43 28.94 3.79
CA VAL A 69 16.47 29.45 2.88
C VAL A 69 16.00 30.71 2.18
N LEU A 70 14.81 30.70 1.58
CA LEU A 70 14.25 31.87 0.91
C LEU A 70 14.14 33.07 1.85
N ASN A 71 13.63 32.86 3.07
CA ASN A 71 13.52 33.91 4.08
C ASN A 71 14.88 34.49 4.46
N LEU A 72 15.90 33.65 4.66
CA LEU A 72 17.25 34.09 5.00
C LEU A 72 17.90 34.85 3.84
N PHE A 73 17.79 34.34 2.61
CA PHE A 73 18.29 34.99 1.40
C PHE A 73 17.68 36.39 1.23
N GLN A 74 16.35 36.50 1.36
CA GLN A 74 15.65 37.80 1.27
C GLN A 74 16.10 38.77 2.35
N LEU A 75 16.28 38.30 3.59
CA LEU A 75 16.74 39.15 4.69
C LEU A 75 18.18 39.65 4.46
N THR A 76 19.09 38.78 4.02
CA THR A 76 20.49 39.12 3.80
C THR A 76 20.67 40.05 2.61
N THR A 77 20.05 39.75 1.48
CA THR A 77 20.12 40.58 0.27
C THR A 77 19.53 41.98 0.51
N ALA A 78 18.42 42.07 1.26
CA ALA A 78 17.85 43.35 1.67
C ALA A 78 18.80 44.15 2.58
N ARG A 79 19.48 43.51 3.54
CA ARG A 79 20.44 44.18 4.43
C ARG A 79 21.70 44.65 3.72
N LEU A 80 22.22 43.84 2.80
CA LEU A 80 23.45 44.14 2.06
C LEU A 80 23.21 45.01 0.82
N SER A 81 21.95 45.35 0.52
CA SER A 81 21.56 46.06 -0.71
C SER A 81 22.06 45.38 -2.00
N VAL A 82 22.18 44.05 -1.98
CA VAL A 82 22.59 43.26 -3.15
C VAL A 82 21.37 42.98 -4.01
N PRO A 83 21.32 43.44 -5.28
CA PRO A 83 20.25 43.08 -6.19
C PRO A 83 20.43 41.62 -6.62
N ALA A 84 19.70 40.71 -6.00
CA ALA A 84 19.73 39.30 -6.35
C ALA A 84 18.46 38.91 -7.11
N LYS A 85 18.57 38.72 -8.44
CA LYS A 85 17.50 38.19 -9.29
C LYS A 85 17.52 36.66 -9.29
N VAL A 86 17.33 36.07 -8.11
CA VAL A 86 17.23 34.61 -7.96
C VAL A 86 15.75 34.23 -7.85
N ALA A 87 15.35 33.15 -8.51
CA ALA A 87 13.98 32.67 -8.46
C ALA A 87 13.63 32.13 -7.06
N PRO A 88 12.38 32.31 -6.57
CA PRO A 88 12.00 31.87 -5.23
C PRO A 88 12.04 30.33 -5.05
N GLU A 89 11.89 29.57 -6.14
CA GLU A 89 11.98 28.11 -6.17
C GLU A 89 13.41 27.56 -6.33
N ASP A 90 14.37 28.41 -6.69
CA ASP A 90 15.77 28.02 -6.90
C ASP A 90 16.56 28.12 -5.59
N THR A 91 16.36 27.12 -4.73
CA THR A 91 16.97 27.04 -3.40
C THR A 91 18.50 26.95 -3.46
N GLU A 92 19.06 26.34 -4.50
CA GLU A 92 20.51 26.19 -4.65
C GLU A 92 21.16 27.53 -4.99
N ALA A 93 20.64 28.24 -5.99
CA ALA A 93 21.14 29.58 -6.31
C ALA A 93 20.95 30.59 -5.16
N GLN A 94 19.89 30.45 -4.35
CA GLN A 94 19.70 31.25 -3.14
C GLN A 94 20.84 31.03 -2.15
N LEU A 95 21.20 29.77 -1.90
CA LEU A 95 22.30 29.41 -0.99
C LEU A 95 23.66 29.88 -1.51
N ASP A 96 23.91 29.80 -2.82
CA ASP A 96 25.17 30.25 -3.42
C ASP A 96 25.37 31.78 -3.35
N THR A 97 24.27 32.53 -3.18
CA THR A 97 24.32 34.00 -3.13
C THR A 97 24.62 34.54 -1.72
N VAL A 98 24.35 33.77 -0.67
CA VAL A 98 24.51 34.19 0.74
C VAL A 98 25.87 33.79 1.29
#